data_AF-A0A916P6J9-F1
#
_entry.id   AF-A0A916P6J9-F1
#
_cell.length_a   1.000
_cell.length_b   1.000
_cell.length_c   1.000
_cell.angle_alpha   90.00
_cell.angle_beta   90.00
_cell.angle_gamma   90.00
#
_symmetry.space_group_name_H-M   'P 1'
#
loop_
_entity.id
_entity.type
_entity.pdbx_description
1 polymer ?
#
loop_
_entity_poly.entity_id
_entity_poly.type
_entity_poly.pdbx_seq_one_letter_code
_entity_poly.pdbx_strand_id
1 'polypeptide(L)'
;MWDAFAEEYLAPVRPLERIRQHVDAADDDGGTTSITATVKINGVETEISGSGNGPLAAFVHALADVGFDVAVLDYYEHAMSAGDDAQAAAYVEASVTIASPAQPGEAGRHASDPVTSKTVWGVGIAPSITTASLRAVVSAVNRAAR
;
A
#
# COMPACT_ATOMS: atom_id res chain seq x y z
N MET A 1 -24.30 3.48 6.13
CA MET A 1 -23.65 3.02 4.87
C MET A 1 -22.26 3.61 4.73
N TRP A 2 -22.11 4.95 4.85
CA TRP A 2 -20.79 5.59 4.88
C TRP A 2 -19.88 5.07 6.01
N ASP A 3 -20.42 4.92 7.24
CA ASP A 3 -19.60 4.49 8.38
C ASP A 3 -18.96 3.12 8.15
N ALA A 4 -19.74 2.15 7.66
CA ALA A 4 -19.21 0.83 7.30
C ALA A 4 -18.13 0.90 6.20
N PHE A 5 -18.28 1.79 5.21
CA PHE A 5 -17.26 2.00 4.19
C PHE A 5 -15.99 2.60 4.77
N ALA A 6 -16.11 3.62 5.63
CA ALA A 6 -14.96 4.25 6.27
C ALA A 6 -14.24 3.28 7.21
N GLU A 7 -14.97 2.50 8.01
CA GLU A 7 -14.42 1.47 8.91
C GLU A 7 -13.67 0.36 8.15
N GLU A 8 -14.11 0.04 6.95
CA GLU A 8 -13.51 -1.02 6.13
C GLU A 8 -12.30 -0.52 5.32
N TYR A 9 -12.38 0.66 4.70
CA TYR A 9 -11.39 1.11 3.72
C TYR A 9 -10.50 2.29 4.16
N LEU A 10 -10.97 3.16 5.06
CA LEU A 10 -10.31 4.45 5.34
C LEU A 10 -9.70 4.54 6.75
N ALA A 11 -10.38 3.98 7.75
CA ALA A 11 -10.00 4.04 9.15
C ALA A 11 -8.90 3.04 9.58
N PRO A 12 -8.75 1.84 8.98
CA PRO A 12 -7.75 0.88 9.44
C PRO A 12 -6.31 1.38 9.29
N VAL A 13 -5.57 1.33 10.39
CA VAL A 13 -4.13 1.67 10.47
C VAL A 13 -3.27 0.46 10.87
N ARG A 14 -3.84 -0.74 10.84
CA ARG A 14 -3.14 -2.00 11.16
C ARG A 14 -3.47 -3.08 10.12
N PRO A 15 -2.49 -3.93 9.76
CA PRO A 15 -1.12 -3.95 10.28
C PRO A 15 -0.25 -2.79 9.77
N LEU A 16 -0.64 -2.10 8.69
CA LEU A 16 0.17 -1.09 8.04
C LEU A 16 -0.41 0.33 8.24
N GLU A 17 0.42 1.25 8.72
CA GLU A 17 0.14 2.69 8.76
C GLU A 17 1.23 3.43 7.97
N ARG A 18 0.89 4.28 6.99
CA ARG A 18 1.87 5.14 6.31
C ARG A 18 1.91 6.51 6.97
N ILE A 19 3.08 6.93 7.47
CA ILE A 19 3.26 8.22 8.14
C ILE A 19 3.60 9.31 7.12
N ARG A 20 4.67 9.12 6.36
CA ARG A 20 5.19 10.07 5.37
C ARG A 20 6.09 9.36 4.36
N GLN A 21 6.40 10.03 3.26
CA GLN A 21 7.27 9.50 2.22
C GLN A 21 8.00 10.63 1.50
N HIS A 22 9.15 10.30 0.93
CA HIS A 22 9.84 11.07 -0.09
C HIS A 22 9.80 10.28 -1.39
N VAL A 23 9.37 10.91 -2.47
CA VAL A 23 9.35 10.35 -3.83
C VAL A 23 10.41 11.08 -4.64
N ASP A 24 11.34 10.32 -5.19
CA ASP A 24 12.37 10.78 -6.11
C ASP A 24 12.01 10.23 -7.51
N ALA A 25 11.33 11.07 -8.30
CA ALA A 25 10.89 10.69 -9.64
C ALA A 25 11.94 11.15 -10.66
N ALA A 26 12.24 10.29 -11.64
CA ALA A 26 13.14 10.67 -12.72
C ALA A 26 12.61 11.89 -13.48
N ASP A 27 13.54 12.77 -13.87
CA ASP A 27 13.26 13.93 -14.72
C ASP A 27 12.92 13.51 -16.17
N ASP A 28 13.50 12.40 -16.63
CA ASP A 28 13.32 11.88 -17.99
C ASP A 28 12.17 10.87 -18.07
N ASP A 29 11.40 10.95 -19.16
CA ASP A 29 10.33 10.01 -19.47
C ASP A 29 10.84 8.56 -19.51
N GLY A 30 10.11 7.66 -18.84
CA GLY A 30 10.49 6.24 -18.74
C GLY A 30 11.63 5.96 -17.77
N GLY A 31 12.13 6.97 -17.06
CA GLY A 31 13.10 6.81 -15.99
C GLY A 31 12.55 6.10 -14.74
N THR A 32 13.45 5.79 -13.81
CA THR A 32 13.09 5.09 -12.57
C THR A 32 12.61 6.09 -11.51
N THR A 33 11.51 5.77 -10.83
CA THR A 33 11.08 6.46 -9.62
C THR A 33 11.48 5.65 -8.39
N SER A 34 12.07 6.30 -7.40
CA SER A 34 12.36 5.74 -6.09
C SER A 34 11.47 6.36 -5.02
N ILE A 35 11.21 5.60 -3.96
CA ILE A 35 10.47 6.08 -2.79
C ILE A 35 11.17 5.62 -1.51
N THR A 36 11.20 6.50 -0.52
CA THR A 36 11.52 6.14 0.88
C THR A 36 10.35 6.56 1.75
N ALA A 37 9.77 5.62 2.49
CA ALA A 37 8.60 5.86 3.31
C ALA A 37 8.83 5.45 4.76
N THR A 38 8.33 6.26 5.68
CA THR A 38 8.19 5.87 7.09
C THR A 38 6.80 5.30 7.28
N VAL A 39 6.74 4.03 7.66
CA VAL A 39 5.52 3.29 7.96
C VAL A 39 5.54 2.80 9.40
N LYS A 40 4.41 2.36 9.93
CA LYS A 40 4.36 1.51 11.11
C LYS A 40 3.79 0.15 10.75
N ILE A 41 4.47 -0.89 11.20
CA ILE A 41 4.05 -2.27 11.06
C ILE A 41 3.64 -2.75 12.44
N ASN A 42 2.35 -2.98 12.65
CA ASN A 42 1.75 -3.27 13.95
C ASN A 42 2.13 -2.25 15.04
N GLY A 43 2.29 -0.98 14.64
CA GLY A 43 2.65 0.13 15.52
C GLY A 43 4.16 0.36 15.70
N VAL A 44 5.02 -0.49 15.15
CA VAL A 44 6.48 -0.29 15.17
C VAL A 44 6.90 0.52 13.95
N GLU A 45 7.51 1.69 14.17
CA GLU A 45 8.01 2.52 13.08
C GLU A 45 9.13 1.82 12.31
N THR A 46 9.05 1.83 10.99
CA THR A 46 9.97 1.15 10.09
C THR A 46 10.13 2.01 8.83
N GLU A 47 11.37 2.14 8.37
CA GLU A 47 11.65 2.76 7.07
C GLU A 47 11.66 1.67 5.99
N ILE A 48 10.99 1.95 4.88
CA ILE A 48 10.98 1.10 3.69
C ILE A 48 11.39 1.92 2.48
N SER A 49 12.07 1.27 1.52
CA SER A 49 12.52 1.90 0.29
C SER A 49 12.31 0.98 -0.89
N GLY A 50 11.97 1.54 -2.05
CA GLY A 50 11.77 0.76 -3.26
C GLY A 50 11.85 1.62 -4.50
N SER A 51 11.95 0.98 -5.65
CA SER A 51 12.06 1.63 -6.96
C SER A 51 11.15 0.96 -7.97
N GLY A 52 10.63 1.73 -8.93
CA GLY A 52 9.75 1.23 -9.99
C GLY A 52 9.59 2.24 -11.12
N ASN A 53 8.69 1.96 -12.05
CA ASN A 53 8.36 2.85 -13.17
C ASN A 53 7.44 4.04 -12.76
N GLY A 54 7.22 4.23 -11.46
CA GLY A 54 6.39 5.27 -10.89
C GLY A 54 6.26 5.11 -9.37
N PRO A 55 5.70 6.09 -8.67
CA PRO A 55 5.66 6.10 -7.20
C PRO A 55 4.82 4.96 -6.61
N LEU A 56 3.75 4.55 -7.29
CA LEU A 56 2.91 3.43 -6.86
C LEU A 56 3.68 2.11 -6.90
N ALA A 57 4.35 1.82 -8.02
CA ALA A 57 5.17 0.62 -8.19
C ALA A 57 6.35 0.60 -7.20
N ALA A 58 7.04 1.74 -7.04
CA ALA A 58 8.12 1.88 -6.08
C ALA A 58 7.67 1.57 -4.64
N PHE A 59 6.48 2.04 -4.25
CA PHE A 59 5.94 1.79 -2.91
C PHE A 59 5.53 0.33 -2.71
N VAL A 60 4.91 -0.27 -3.72
CA VAL A 60 4.56 -1.70 -3.71
C VAL A 60 5.81 -2.56 -3.57
N HIS A 61 6.87 -2.27 -4.31
CA HIS A 61 8.14 -2.99 -4.17
C HIS A 61 8.77 -2.79 -2.78
N ALA A 62 8.71 -1.58 -2.21
CA ALA A 62 9.21 -1.30 -0.87
C ALA A 62 8.49 -2.12 0.22
N LEU A 63 7.21 -2.43 0.02
CA LEU A 63 6.41 -3.21 0.97
C LEU A 63 6.79 -4.71 1.01
N ALA A 64 7.38 -5.23 -0.07
CA ALA A 64 7.81 -6.63 -0.13
C ALA A 64 8.89 -6.93 0.93
N ASP A 65 9.81 -5.99 1.17
CA ASP A 65 10.91 -6.13 2.15
C ASP A 65 10.41 -6.29 3.59
N VAL A 66 9.18 -5.84 3.86
CA VAL A 66 8.54 -5.93 5.18
C VAL A 66 7.42 -6.97 5.24
N GLY A 67 7.39 -7.89 4.27
CA GLY A 67 6.52 -9.06 4.29
C GLY A 67 5.12 -8.84 3.74
N PHE A 68 4.90 -7.74 3.01
CA PHE A 68 3.66 -7.52 2.25
C PHE A 68 3.97 -7.61 0.76
N ASP A 69 3.77 -8.78 0.17
CA ASP A 69 3.85 -8.95 -1.28
C ASP A 69 2.52 -8.53 -1.90
N VAL A 70 2.55 -7.45 -2.69
CA VAL A 70 1.37 -6.80 -3.26
C VAL A 70 1.52 -6.79 -4.77
N ALA A 71 0.60 -7.47 -5.47
CA ALA A 71 0.50 -7.40 -6.92
C ALA A 71 -0.73 -6.57 -7.30
N VAL A 72 -0.52 -5.39 -7.88
CA VAL A 72 -1.61 -4.54 -8.40
C VAL A 72 -2.21 -5.21 -9.63
N LEU A 73 -3.53 -5.42 -9.60
CA LEU A 73 -4.31 -6.08 -10.65
C LEU A 73 -5.10 -5.07 -11.48
N ASP A 74 -5.70 -4.08 -10.81
CA ASP A 74 -6.44 -2.99 -11.45
C ASP A 74 -6.29 -1.68 -10.67
N TYR A 75 -6.44 -0.57 -11.37
CA TYR A 75 -6.26 0.78 -10.85
C TYR A 75 -7.23 1.77 -11.50
N TYR A 76 -7.97 2.49 -10.67
CA TYR A 76 -8.79 3.63 -11.09
C TYR A 76 -8.53 4.84 -10.22
N GLU A 77 -8.62 6.02 -10.80
CA GLU A 77 -8.56 7.27 -10.07
C GLU A 77 -9.45 8.32 -10.73
N HIS A 78 -10.08 9.16 -9.90
CA HIS A 78 -10.83 10.31 -10.40
C HIS A 78 -10.81 11.47 -9.40
N ALA A 79 -11.06 12.67 -9.91
CA ALA A 79 -11.25 13.85 -9.10
C ALA A 79 -12.62 13.84 -8.41
N MET A 80 -12.65 14.15 -7.11
CA MET A 80 -13.87 14.24 -6.31
C MET A 80 -14.57 15.60 -6.41
N SER A 81 -13.86 16.61 -6.92
CA SER A 81 -14.37 17.97 -7.13
C SER A 81 -13.72 18.58 -8.37
N ALA A 82 -14.23 19.72 -8.83
CA ALA A 82 -13.58 20.51 -9.86
C ALA A 82 -12.54 21.47 -9.24
N GLY A 83 -11.59 21.92 -10.07
CA GLY A 83 -10.57 22.89 -9.68
C GLY A 83 -9.19 22.26 -9.41
N ASP A 84 -8.18 23.11 -9.37
CA ASP A 84 -6.77 22.70 -9.34
C ASP A 84 -6.39 22.01 -8.01
N ASP A 85 -7.09 22.35 -6.92
CA ASP A 85 -6.91 21.77 -5.57
C ASP A 85 -7.91 20.65 -5.25
N ALA A 86 -8.51 20.05 -6.28
CA ALA A 86 -9.49 18.98 -6.09
C ALA A 86 -8.89 17.75 -5.39
N GLN A 87 -9.67 17.12 -4.51
CA GLN A 87 -9.28 15.83 -3.96
C GLN A 87 -9.35 14.74 -5.02
N ALA A 88 -8.41 13.81 -4.98
CA ALA A 88 -8.41 12.58 -5.76
C ALA A 88 -8.90 11.40 -4.91
N ALA A 89 -9.70 10.54 -5.53
CA ALA A 89 -10.04 9.22 -5.02
C ALA A 89 -9.40 8.16 -5.91
N ALA A 90 -8.55 7.32 -5.32
CA ALA A 90 -7.88 6.21 -5.97
C ALA A 90 -8.40 4.87 -5.44
N TYR A 91 -8.50 3.90 -6.34
CA TYR A 91 -9.00 2.55 -6.11
C TYR A 91 -7.97 1.57 -6.66
N VAL A 92 -7.47 0.67 -5.82
CA VAL A 92 -6.48 -0.34 -6.19
C VAL A 92 -7.06 -1.71 -5.92
N GLU A 93 -7.20 -2.54 -6.94
CA GLU A 93 -7.37 -3.98 -6.76
C GLU A 93 -6.00 -4.63 -6.70
N ALA A 94 -5.75 -5.43 -5.67
CA ALA A 94 -4.48 -6.12 -5.50
C ALA A 94 -4.65 -7.54 -4.99
N SER A 95 -3.80 -8.44 -5.47
CA SER A 95 -3.52 -9.70 -4.79
C SER A 95 -2.48 -9.43 -3.72
N VAL A 96 -2.84 -9.64 -2.46
CA VAL A 96 -1.95 -9.39 -1.31
C VAL A 96 -1.63 -10.70 -0.61
N THR A 97 -0.33 -10.94 -0.44
CA THR A 97 0.22 -12.03 0.34
C THR A 97 0.95 -11.44 1.55
N ILE A 98 0.56 -11.86 2.76
CA ILE A 98 1.19 -11.40 3.99
C ILE A 98 2.04 -12.53 4.55
N ALA A 99 3.34 -12.28 4.70
CA ALA A 99 4.22 -13.20 5.40
C ALA A 99 3.80 -13.28 6.88
N SER A 100 3.54 -14.50 7.38
CA SER A 100 3.32 -14.74 8.80
C SER A 100 4.56 -14.27 9.53
N PRO A 101 4.42 -13.52 10.64
CA PRO A 101 5.54 -13.30 11.53
C PRO A 101 6.08 -14.67 11.95
N ALA A 102 7.40 -14.84 11.96
CA ALA A 102 8.00 -16.01 12.58
C ALA A 102 7.56 -16.04 14.06
N GLN A 103 6.78 -17.04 14.48
CA GLN A 103 6.47 -17.21 15.90
C GLN A 103 7.79 -17.43 16.67
N PRO A 104 7.99 -16.78 17.83
CA PRO A 104 9.12 -17.09 18.69
C PRO A 104 9.07 -18.57 19.11
N GLY A 105 10.04 -19.35 18.67
CA GLY A 105 10.14 -20.79 18.98
C GLY A 105 9.65 -21.74 17.90
N GLU A 106 9.10 -21.26 16.78
CA GLU A 106 8.88 -22.09 15.60
C GLU A 106 10.15 -22.14 14.74
N ALA A 107 10.59 -23.34 14.39
CA ALA A 107 11.60 -23.52 13.34
C ALA A 107 11.06 -22.81 12.08
N GLY A 108 11.88 -21.94 11.47
CA GLY A 108 11.44 -21.02 10.42
C GLY A 108 10.53 -21.68 9.38
N ARG A 109 9.56 -20.90 8.86
CA ARG A 109 8.55 -21.31 7.86
C ARG A 109 9.06 -22.45 6.98
N HIS A 110 8.38 -23.58 7.00
CA HIS A 110 8.67 -24.62 6.03
C HIS A 110 8.25 -24.12 4.65
N ALA A 111 9.04 -24.40 3.61
CA ALA A 111 8.70 -24.03 2.22
C ALA A 111 7.35 -24.62 1.74
N SER A 112 6.75 -25.53 2.53
CA SER A 112 5.44 -26.13 2.31
C SER A 112 4.27 -25.42 3.01
N ASP A 113 4.51 -24.38 3.81
CA ASP A 113 3.43 -23.66 4.48
C ASP A 113 2.55 -22.97 3.42
N PRO A 114 1.22 -23.14 3.46
CA PRO A 114 0.34 -22.56 2.44
C PRO A 114 0.39 -21.04 2.52
N VAL A 115 1.09 -20.43 1.55
CA VAL A 115 1.06 -19.00 1.31
C VAL A 115 -0.28 -18.67 0.66
N THR A 116 -1.19 -18.10 1.43
CA THR A 116 -2.51 -17.70 0.91
C THR A 116 -2.48 -16.24 0.51
N SER A 117 -2.70 -15.97 -0.77
CA SER A 117 -2.96 -14.62 -1.26
C SER A 117 -4.46 -14.31 -1.20
N LYS A 118 -4.82 -13.05 -0.98
CA LYS A 118 -6.20 -12.56 -1.07
C LYS A 118 -6.28 -11.44 -2.10
N THR A 119 -7.22 -11.56 -3.03
CA THR A 119 -7.58 -10.44 -3.92
C THR A 119 -8.53 -9.51 -3.20
N VAL A 120 -8.13 -8.25 -3.05
CA VAL A 120 -8.87 -7.23 -2.31
C VAL A 120 -8.77 -5.88 -3.03
N TRP A 121 -9.78 -5.05 -2.80
CA TRP A 121 -9.79 -3.64 -3.16
C TRP A 121 -9.28 -2.78 -2.00
N GLY A 122 -8.56 -1.71 -2.29
CA GLY A 122 -8.23 -0.64 -1.36
C GLY A 122 -8.64 0.72 -1.92
N VAL A 123 -8.97 1.65 -1.03
CA VAL A 123 -9.40 3.00 -1.40
C VAL A 123 -8.54 4.03 -0.67
N GLY A 124 -8.11 5.06 -1.40
CA GLY A 124 -7.37 6.19 -0.85
C GLY A 124 -7.93 7.50 -1.35
N ILE A 125 -8.14 8.44 -0.42
CA ILE A 125 -8.58 9.80 -0.74
C ILE A 125 -7.49 10.76 -0.28
N ALA A 126 -7.04 11.66 -1.15
CA ALA A 126 -6.07 12.70 -0.80
C ALA A 126 -6.12 13.88 -1.79
N PRO A 127 -5.62 15.07 -1.42
CA PRO A 127 -5.46 16.18 -2.36
C PRO A 127 -4.46 15.91 -3.50
N SER A 128 -3.57 14.93 -3.33
CA SER A 128 -2.57 14.54 -4.32
C SER A 128 -2.91 13.17 -4.88
N ILE A 129 -2.87 13.02 -6.21
CA ILE A 129 -3.06 11.74 -6.91
C ILE A 129 -2.07 10.66 -6.42
N THR A 130 -0.81 11.05 -6.26
CA THR A 130 0.23 10.17 -5.71
C THR A 130 -0.14 9.75 -4.29
N THR A 131 -0.57 10.70 -3.44
CA THR A 131 -0.92 10.33 -2.05
C THR A 131 -2.19 9.47 -1.97
N ALA A 132 -3.17 9.68 -2.85
CA ALA A 132 -4.40 8.91 -2.92
C ALA A 132 -4.10 7.46 -3.31
N SER A 133 -3.33 7.24 -4.38
CA SER A 133 -2.91 5.91 -4.81
C SER A 133 -2.10 5.15 -3.74
N LEU A 134 -1.15 5.81 -3.05
CA LEU A 134 -0.42 5.18 -1.94
C LEU A 134 -1.34 4.81 -0.76
N ARG A 135 -2.35 5.64 -0.45
CA ARG A 135 -3.36 5.31 0.57
C ARG A 135 -4.21 4.11 0.16
N ALA A 136 -4.55 3.98 -1.13
CA ALA A 136 -5.30 2.85 -1.64
C ALA A 136 -4.54 1.52 -1.48
N VAL A 137 -3.21 1.51 -1.68
CA VAL A 137 -2.38 0.33 -1.40
C VAL A 137 -2.38 -0.02 0.09
N VAL A 138 -2.21 0.95 0.99
CA VAL A 138 -2.27 0.71 2.45
C VAL A 138 -3.63 0.14 2.85
N SER A 139 -4.71 0.69 2.29
CA SER A 139 -6.07 0.21 2.48
C SER A 139 -6.22 -1.26 2.05
N ALA A 140 -5.70 -1.62 0.87
CA ALA A 140 -5.73 -3.00 0.37
C ALA A 140 -4.96 -3.96 1.30
N VAL A 141 -3.75 -3.60 1.74
CA VAL A 141 -2.96 -4.41 2.68
C VAL A 141 -3.72 -4.64 3.98
N ASN A 142 -4.31 -3.59 4.55
CA ASN A 142 -5.08 -3.70 5.79
C ASN A 142 -6.35 -4.54 5.64
N ARG A 143 -6.97 -4.54 4.46
CA ARG A 143 -8.11 -5.42 4.17
C ARG A 143 -7.71 -6.89 3.99
N ALA A 144 -6.57 -7.18 3.39
CA ALA A 144 -6.09 -8.56 3.26
C ALA A 144 -5.74 -9.19 4.61
N ALA A 145 -5.33 -8.39 5.59
CA ALA A 145 -4.95 -8.84 6.93
C ALA A 145 -6.13 -9.20 7.85
N ARG A 146 -7.38 -8.94 7.43
CA ARG A 146 -8.59 -9.28 8.17
C ARG A 146 -9.00 -10.75 8.01
#